data_AF-A0A151S570-F1
#
_entry.id   AF-A0A151S570-F1
#
_cell.length_a   1.000
_cell.length_b   1.000
_cell.length_c   1.000
_cell.angle_alpha   90.00
_cell.angle_beta   90.00
_cell.angle_gamma   90.00
#
_symmetry.space_group_name_H-M   'P 1'
#
loop_
_entity.id
_entity.type
_entity.pdbx_description
1 polymer ?
#
loop_
_entity_poly.entity_id
_entity_poly.type
_entity_poly.pdbx_seq_one_letter_code
_entity_poly.pdbx_strand_id
1 'polypeptide(L)' 'MIPVEVGETSHRRQVFDSEQNAQELAADLDLVEELRDKAQIHEEACKLRASRRYNTRV' A
#
# COMPACT_ATOMS: atom_id res chain seq x y z
N MET A 1 -37.93 17.31 -17.92
CA MET A 1 -36.62 17.51 -17.26
C MET A 1 -36.86 17.64 -15.77
N ILE A 2 -36.15 16.87 -14.95
CA ILE A 2 -36.28 16.93 -13.48
C ILE A 2 -35.03 17.65 -12.96
N PRO A 3 -35.16 18.78 -12.26
CA PRO A 3 -34.02 19.43 -11.63
C PRO A 3 -33.55 18.57 -10.44
N VAL A 4 -32.25 18.34 -10.36
CA VAL A 4 -31.61 17.66 -9.22
C VAL A 4 -30.95 18.74 -8.38
N GLU A 5 -31.34 18.84 -7.11
CA GLU A 5 -30.64 19.67 -6.15
C GLU A 5 -29.33 19.01 -5.77
N VAL A 6 -28.21 19.67 -6.11
CA VAL A 6 -26.89 19.26 -5.65
C VAL A 6 -26.72 19.84 -4.25
N GLY A 7 -26.73 18.98 -3.23
CA GLY A 7 -26.49 19.38 -1.85
C GLY A 7 -25.08 19.97 -1.63
N GLU A 8 -24.82 20.46 -0.42
CA GLU A 8 -23.54 21.06 -0.06
C GLU A 8 -22.35 20.14 -0.32
N THR A 9 -21.22 20.73 -0.70
CA THR A 9 -19.99 19.98 -0.97
C THR A 9 -19.54 19.26 0.29
N SER A 10 -19.31 17.94 0.21
CA SER A 10 -18.73 17.21 1.33
C SER A 10 -17.37 17.80 1.72
N HIS A 11 -17.00 17.72 3.00
CA HIS A 11 -15.68 18.15 3.48
C HIS A 11 -14.53 17.54 2.65
N ARG A 12 -14.65 16.27 2.24
CA ARG A 12 -13.65 15.61 1.38
C ARG A 12 -13.43 16.33 0.05
N ARG A 13 -14.48 16.95 -0.49
CA ARG A 13 -14.41 17.75 -1.73
C ARG A 13 -13.88 19.15 -1.47
N GLN A 14 -14.21 19.73 -0.31
CA GLN A 14 -13.76 21.07 0.09
C GLN A 14 -12.25 21.12 0.36
N VAL A 15 -11.69 20.06 0.93
CA VAL A 15 -10.26 19.97 1.31
C VAL A 15 -9.44 19.16 0.29
N PHE A 16 -10.00 18.88 -0.89
CA PHE A 16 -9.27 18.13 -1.91
C PHE A 16 -8.17 18.98 -2.53
N ASP A 17 -6.92 18.61 -2.28
CA ASP A 17 -5.75 19.15 -2.97
C ASP A 17 -5.14 18.10 -3.88
N SER A 18 -5.27 18.28 -5.20
CA SER A 18 -4.74 17.33 -6.17
C SER A 18 -3.22 17.29 -6.24
N GLU A 19 -2.56 18.42 -6.00
CA GLU A 19 -1.11 18.51 -6.09
C GLU A 19 -0.48 17.82 -4.89
N GLN A 20 -0.97 18.11 -3.68
CA GLN A 20 -0.53 17.43 -2.47
C GLN A 20 -0.75 15.92 -2.57
N ASN A 21 -1.94 15.47 -3.01
CA ASN A 21 -2.22 14.04 -3.18
C ASN A 21 -1.29 13.37 -4.19
N ALA A 22 -0.89 14.06 -5.26
CA ALA A 22 0.04 13.51 -6.23
C ALA A 22 1.46 13.39 -5.67
N GLN A 23 1.90 14.36 -4.86
CA GLN A 23 3.19 14.32 -4.18
C GLN A 23 3.25 13.21 -3.13
N GLU A 24 2.19 13.07 -2.31
CA GLU A 24 2.06 11.99 -1.32
C GLU A 24 2.05 10.62 -2.00
N LEU A 25 1.29 10.47 -3.09
CA LEU A 25 1.25 9.23 -3.86
C LEU A 25 2.62 8.87 -4.45
N ALA A 26 3.38 9.85 -4.94
CA ALA A 26 4.73 9.60 -5.44
C ALA A 26 5.66 9.08 -4.32
N ALA A 27 5.63 9.72 -3.15
CA ALA A 27 6.42 9.29 -2.00
C ALA A 27 6.04 7.86 -1.54
N ASP A 28 4.74 7.54 -1.49
CA ASP A 28 4.27 6.21 -1.16
C ASP A 28 4.75 5.15 -2.17
N LEU A 29 4.73 5.49 -3.47
CA LEU A 29 5.19 4.59 -4.54
C LEU A 29 6.70 4.36 -4.49
N ASP A 30 7.49 5.39 -4.17
CA ASP A 30 8.94 5.26 -4.00
C ASP A 30 9.29 4.27 -2.88
N LEU A 31 8.49 4.22 -1.81
CA LEU A 31 8.67 3.28 -0.70
C LEU A 31 8.29 1.82 -1.03
N VAL A 32 7.56 1.58 -2.13
CA VAL A 32 7.08 0.22 -2.47
C VAL A 32 8.25 -0.73 -2.74
N GLU A 33 9.35 -0.26 -3.31
CA GLU A 33 10.51 -1.10 -3.60
C GLU A 33 11.14 -1.64 -2.30
N GLU A 34 11.38 -0.77 -1.31
CA GLU A 34 11.90 -1.17 0.00
C GLU A 34 10.99 -2.17 0.73
N LEU A 35 9.67 -1.97 0.62
CA LEU A 35 8.69 -2.89 1.21
C LEU A 35 8.74 -4.27 0.53
N ARG A 36 8.94 -4.32 -0.79
CA ARG A 36 9.08 -5.57 -1.54
C ARG A 36 10.35 -6.31 -1.15
N ASP A 37 11.48 -5.62 -1.06
CA ASP A 37 12.75 -6.21 -0.64
C ASP A 37 12.64 -6.81 0.76
N LYS A 38 12.04 -6.06 1.70
CA LYS A 38 11.78 -6.55 3.05
C LYS A 38 10.88 -7.78 3.04
N ALA A 39 9.81 -7.78 2.24
CA ALA A 39 8.92 -8.92 2.12
C ALA A 39 9.65 -10.16 1.57
N GLN A 40 10.52 -9.99 0.57
CA GLN A 40 11.32 -11.07 -0.01
C GLN A 40 12.29 -11.66 1.02
N ILE A 41 12.99 -10.83 1.80
CA ILE A 41 13.87 -11.29 2.88
C ILE A 41 13.08 -12.14 3.90
N HIS A 42 11.89 -11.68 4.30
CA HIS A 42 11.04 -12.42 5.21
C HIS A 42 10.58 -13.76 4.63
N GLU A 43 10.22 -13.79 3.35
CA GLU A 43 9.83 -15.00 2.64
C GLU A 43 10.97 -16.02 2.63
N GLU A 44 12.18 -15.61 2.22
CA GLU A 44 13.35 -16.48 2.17
C GLU A 44 13.74 -16.99 3.56
N ALA A 45 13.67 -16.15 4.60
CA ALA A 45 13.87 -16.57 5.97
C ALA A 45 12.83 -17.61 6.42
N CYS A 46 11.57 -17.43 6.05
CA CYS A 46 10.49 -18.39 6.33
C CYS A 46 10.72 -19.73 5.61
N LYS A 47 11.08 -19.71 4.32
CA LYS A 47 11.45 -20.91 3.54
C LYS A 47 12.61 -21.65 4.18
N LEU A 48 13.68 -20.94 4.57
CA LEU A 48 14.85 -21.54 5.22
C LEU A 48 14.51 -22.15 6.58
N ARG A 49 13.66 -21.49 7.38
CA ARG A 49 13.19 -22.04 8.65
C ARG A 49 12.37 -23.31 8.46
N ALA A 50 11.48 -23.31 7.47
CA ALA A 50 10.67 -24.48 7.12
C ALA A 50 11.55 -25.64 6.64
N SER A 51 12.50 -25.39 5.73
CA SER A 51 13.41 -26.43 5.23
C SER A 51 14.24 -27.02 6.35
N ARG A 52 14.79 -26.21 7.26
CA ARG A 52 15.49 -26.71 8.46
C ARG A 52 14.59 -27.64 9.28
N ARG A 53 13.35 -27.23 9.58
CA ARG A 53 12.42 -28.02 10.41
C ARG A 53 12.09 -29.38 9.81
N TYR A 54 11.88 -29.45 8.49
CA TYR A 54 11.48 -30.69 7.83
C TYR A 54 12.67 -31.55 7.37
N ASN A 55 13.84 -30.95 7.13
CA ASN A 55 15.05 -31.66 6.73
C ASN A 55 15.88 -32.18 7.93
N THR A 56 15.55 -31.80 9.18
CA THR A 56 16.21 -32.34 10.39
C THR A 56 15.66 -33.70 10.85
N ARG A 57 15.23 -34.56 9.93
CA ARG A 57 14.96 -35.98 10.21
C ARG A 57 15.75 -36.87 9.26
N VAL A 58 17.01 -37.06 9.62
CA VAL A 58 17.78 -38.31 9.52
C VAL A 58 18.34 -38.56 10.92
#